data_AF-A0A8S1XBM5-F1
#
_entry.id   AF-A0A8S1XBM5-F1
#
_cell.length_a   1.000
_cell.length_b   1.000
_cell.length_c   1.000
_cell.angle_alpha   90.00
_cell.angle_beta   90.00
_cell.angle_gamma   90.00
#
_symmetry.space_group_name_H-M   'P 1'
#
loop_
_entity.id
_entity.type
_entity.pdbx_description
1 polymer ?
#
loop_
_entity_poly.entity_id
_entity_poly.type
_entity_poly.pdbx_seq_one_letter_code
_entity_poly.pdbx_strand_id
1 'polypeptide(L)'
;MKYTEKISYHVQEFQNLTKYYLTNYMFEQKEKCYQENIKSVDNYVNCALQLVNQFNEMSKKFRYQGLYFEHRFVDCLKHRPDEGDNYKCIQKLEKDLKIEAKKITPKE
;
A
#
# COMPACT_ATOMS: atom_id res chain seq x y z
N MET A 1 -21.42 4.76 -12.91
CA MET A 1 -20.29 3.87 -12.59
C MET A 1 -20.83 2.72 -11.77
N LYS A 2 -20.63 1.48 -12.22
CA LYS A 2 -21.05 0.28 -11.48
C LYS A 2 -20.21 0.15 -10.21
N TYR A 3 -20.76 -0.42 -9.15
CA TYR A 3 -20.08 -0.52 -7.84
C TYR A 3 -18.73 -1.25 -7.89
N THR A 4 -18.63 -2.21 -8.80
CA THR A 4 -17.41 -2.97 -9.08
C THR A 4 -16.29 -2.08 -9.67
N GLU A 5 -16.66 -1.16 -10.55
CA GLU A 5 -15.72 -0.16 -11.12
C GLU A 5 -15.22 0.81 -10.03
N LYS A 6 -16.09 1.18 -9.08
CA LYS A 6 -15.74 2.08 -7.96
C LYS A 6 -14.75 1.47 -6.97
N ILE A 7 -14.93 0.20 -6.60
CA ILE A 7 -13.96 -0.48 -5.75
C ILE A 7 -12.65 -0.73 -6.50
N SER A 8 -12.71 -1.18 -7.76
CA SER A 8 -11.51 -1.38 -8.57
C SER A 8 -10.69 -0.08 -8.66
N TYR A 9 -11.35 1.07 -8.82
CA TYR A 9 -10.71 2.38 -8.76
C TYR A 9 -10.00 2.63 -7.43
N HIS A 10 -10.66 2.41 -6.29
CA HIS A 10 -10.06 2.65 -4.97
C HIS A 10 -8.93 1.67 -4.63
N VAL A 11 -9.02 0.40 -5.06
CA VAL A 11 -7.92 -0.57 -4.92
C VAL A 11 -6.72 -0.10 -5.75
N GLN A 12 -6.95 0.31 -6.99
CA GLN A 12 -5.89 0.84 -7.86
C GLN A 12 -5.26 2.11 -7.28
N GLU A 13 -6.07 3.02 -6.73
CA GLU A 13 -5.63 4.25 -6.06
C GLU A 13 -4.74 3.93 -4.85
N PHE A 14 -5.12 2.97 -4.01
CA PHE A 14 -4.31 2.51 -2.88
C PHE A 14 -2.98 1.90 -3.33
N GLN A 15 -2.98 1.08 -4.38
CA GLN A 15 -1.77 0.49 -4.96
C GLN A 15 -0.84 1.58 -5.53
N ASN A 16 -1.40 2.59 -6.21
CA ASN A 16 -0.64 3.70 -6.77
C ASN A 16 -0.02 4.58 -5.65
N LEU A 17 -0.80 4.92 -4.61
CA LEU A 17 -0.31 5.66 -3.44
C LEU A 17 0.81 4.91 -2.73
N THR A 18 0.62 3.60 -2.54
CA THR A 18 1.64 2.71 -1.98
C THR A 18 2.94 2.78 -2.79
N LYS A 19 2.84 2.64 -4.12
CA LYS A 19 3.99 2.66 -5.02
C LYS A 19 4.72 4.01 -4.96
N TYR A 20 3.97 5.11 -4.99
CA TYR A 20 4.50 6.45 -4.88
C TYR A 20 5.26 6.65 -3.55
N TYR A 21 4.64 6.29 -2.43
CA TYR A 21 5.24 6.43 -1.11
C TYR A 21 6.49 5.57 -0.95
N LEU A 22 6.43 4.30 -1.35
CA LEU A 22 7.60 3.41 -1.33
C LEU A 22 8.76 3.98 -2.15
N THR A 23 8.48 4.59 -3.30
CA THR A 23 9.51 5.18 -4.17
C THR A 23 10.15 6.41 -3.53
N ASN A 24 9.35 7.33 -2.98
CA ASN A 24 9.87 8.53 -2.33
C ASN A 24 10.61 8.21 -1.03
N TYR A 25 10.06 7.32 -0.20
CA TYR A 25 10.75 6.84 0.98
C TYR A 25 12.11 6.22 0.61
N MET A 26 12.16 5.38 -0.44
CA MET A 26 13.43 4.81 -0.88
C MET A 26 14.43 5.85 -1.37
N PHE A 27 13.95 6.89 -2.04
CA PHE A 27 14.79 7.99 -2.48
C PHE A 27 15.39 8.73 -1.28
N GLU A 28 14.56 9.16 -0.33
CA GLU A 28 15.00 9.88 0.88
C GLU A 28 15.96 9.06 1.74
N GLN A 29 15.67 7.78 1.94
CA GLN A 29 16.53 6.91 2.75
C GLN A 29 17.85 6.60 2.04
N LYS A 30 17.84 6.42 0.72
CA LYS A 30 19.07 6.26 -0.07
C LYS A 30 19.94 7.51 0.02
N GLU A 31 19.34 8.70 -0.03
CA GLU A 31 20.07 9.96 0.11
C GLU A 31 20.70 10.10 1.51
N LYS A 32 19.95 9.82 2.58
CA LYS A 32 20.50 9.78 3.96
C LYS A 32 21.65 8.79 4.08
N CYS A 33 21.44 7.58 3.60
CA CYS A 33 22.44 6.51 3.60
C CYS A 33 23.73 6.93 2.89
N TYR A 34 23.61 7.61 1.74
CA TYR A 34 24.74 8.17 1.03
C TYR A 34 25.44 9.27 1.83
N GLN A 35 24.71 10.27 2.32
CA GLN A 35 25.28 11.40 3.06
C GLN A 35 26.02 10.97 4.34
N GLU A 36 25.44 10.02 5.09
CA GLU A 36 26.01 9.53 6.35
C GLU A 36 27.24 8.64 6.13
N ASN A 37 27.32 7.92 5.01
CA ASN A 37 28.32 6.88 4.78
C ASN A 37 29.27 7.16 3.60
N ILE A 38 29.22 8.35 2.98
CA ILE A 38 30.03 8.71 1.81
C ILE A 38 31.54 8.49 1.99
N LYS A 39 32.03 8.54 3.24
CA LYS A 39 33.44 8.38 3.58
C LYS A 39 33.90 6.92 3.73
N SER A 40 32.97 5.95 3.73
CA SER A 40 33.28 4.53 3.90
C SER A 40 32.40 3.68 2.98
N VAL A 41 33.04 3.02 2.02
CA VAL A 41 32.37 2.12 1.07
C VAL A 41 31.66 0.98 1.80
N ASP A 42 32.30 0.39 2.81
CA ASP A 42 31.72 -0.72 3.58
C ASP A 42 30.46 -0.30 4.33
N ASN A 43 30.47 0.90 4.94
CA ASN A 43 29.31 1.40 5.65
C ASN A 43 28.17 1.75 4.67
N TYR A 44 28.50 2.31 3.51
CA TYR A 44 27.52 2.59 2.47
C TYR A 44 26.87 1.29 1.94
N VAL A 45 27.67 0.25 1.67
CA VAL A 45 27.17 -1.05 1.21
C VAL A 45 26.29 -1.71 2.28
N ASN A 46 26.70 -1.71 3.54
CA ASN A 46 25.90 -2.24 4.64
C ASN A 46 24.57 -1.50 4.79
N CYS A 47 24.59 -0.17 4.71
CA CYS A 47 23.40 0.65 4.77
C CYS A 47 22.47 0.38 3.56
N ALA A 48 23.01 0.28 2.34
CA ALA A 48 22.23 -0.06 1.15
C ALA A 48 21.56 -1.45 1.26
N LEU A 49 22.25 -2.45 1.83
CA LEU A 49 21.67 -3.79 2.07
C LEU A 49 20.52 -3.72 3.10
N GLN A 50 20.68 -2.95 4.17
CA GLN A 50 19.59 -2.73 5.13
C GLN A 50 18.39 -2.05 4.49
N LEU A 51 18.60 -1.05 3.64
CA LEU A 51 17.53 -0.39 2.90
C LEU A 51 16.79 -1.33 1.94
N VAL A 52 17.51 -2.19 1.22
CA VAL A 52 16.89 -3.20 0.35
C VAL A 52 16.02 -4.16 1.17
N ASN A 53 16.48 -4.59 2.34
CA ASN A 53 15.69 -5.45 3.22
C ASN A 53 14.44 -4.74 3.75
N GLN A 54 14.57 -3.50 4.23
CA GLN A 54 13.43 -2.70 4.69
C GLN A 54 12.41 -2.47 3.57
N PHE A 55 12.88 -2.15 2.37
CA PHE A 55 12.03 -2.01 1.18
C PHE A 55 11.25 -3.28 0.89
N ASN A 56 11.93 -4.43 0.88
CA ASN A 56 11.31 -5.72 0.61
C ASN A 56 10.21 -6.04 1.64
N GLU A 57 10.45 -5.78 2.92
CA GLU A 57 9.45 -6.02 3.96
C GLU A 57 8.24 -5.09 3.86
N MET A 58 8.46 -3.80 3.57
CA MET A 58 7.34 -2.87 3.33
C MET A 58 6.55 -3.24 2.07
N SER A 59 7.26 -3.55 0.99
CA SER A 59 6.69 -4.01 -0.28
C SER A 59 5.77 -5.21 -0.08
N LYS A 60 6.24 -6.24 0.65
CA LYS A 60 5.43 -7.41 1.03
C LYS A 60 4.19 -7.00 1.81
N LYS A 61 4.35 -6.16 2.86
CA LYS A 61 3.24 -5.72 3.70
C LYS A 61 2.13 -5.05 2.89
N PHE A 62 2.49 -4.11 2.04
CA PHE A 62 1.49 -3.41 1.22
C PHE A 62 0.87 -4.29 0.15
N ARG A 63 1.64 -5.23 -0.44
CA ARG A 63 1.11 -6.24 -1.36
C ARG A 63 0.06 -7.11 -0.68
N TYR A 64 0.33 -7.60 0.54
CA TYR A 64 -0.64 -8.40 1.30
C TYR A 64 -1.89 -7.59 1.66
N GLN A 65 -1.75 -6.31 1.99
CA GLN A 65 -2.89 -5.43 2.22
C GLN A 65 -3.75 -5.25 0.97
N GLY A 66 -3.15 -5.03 -0.20
CA GLY A 66 -3.87 -4.95 -1.47
C GLY A 66 -4.67 -6.23 -1.76
N LEU A 67 -4.03 -7.39 -1.66
CA LEU A 67 -4.67 -8.69 -1.86
C LEU A 67 -5.82 -8.92 -0.86
N TYR A 68 -5.64 -8.53 0.41
CA TYR A 68 -6.70 -8.64 1.41
C TYR A 68 -7.98 -7.89 1.01
N PHE A 69 -7.83 -6.66 0.49
CA PHE A 69 -8.98 -5.88 0.03
C PHE A 69 -9.64 -6.46 -1.24
N GLU A 70 -8.84 -7.00 -2.17
CA GLU A 70 -9.34 -7.70 -3.35
C GLU A 70 -10.16 -8.94 -2.96
N HIS A 71 -9.65 -9.76 -2.04
CA HIS A 71 -10.36 -10.94 -1.54
C HIS A 71 -11.67 -10.56 -0.85
N ARG A 72 -11.66 -9.58 0.05
CA ARG A 72 -12.87 -9.13 0.74
C ARG A 72 -13.93 -8.55 -0.21
N PHE A 73 -13.49 -7.92 -1.30
CA PHE A 73 -14.40 -7.48 -2.35
C PHE A 73 -15.09 -8.66 -3.04
N VAL A 74 -14.32 -9.66 -3.45
CA VAL A 74 -14.86 -10.89 -4.06
C VAL A 74 -15.81 -11.60 -3.09
N ASP A 75 -15.48 -11.63 -1.80
CA ASP A 75 -16.33 -12.24 -0.78
C ASP A 75 -17.65 -11.48 -0.61
N CYS A 76 -17.62 -10.14 -0.61
CA CYS A 76 -18.85 -9.33 -0.61
C CYS A 76 -19.75 -9.75 -1.77
N LEU A 77 -19.21 -9.86 -2.99
CA LEU A 77 -19.98 -10.19 -4.19
C LEU A 77 -20.51 -11.64 -4.21
N LYS A 78 -19.77 -12.60 -3.64
CA LYS A 78 -20.13 -14.03 -3.70
C LYS A 78 -21.12 -14.47 -2.63
N HIS A 79 -21.08 -13.87 -1.44
CA HIS A 79 -21.76 -14.43 -0.26
C HIS A 79 -22.99 -13.64 0.20
N ARG A 80 -23.36 -12.54 -0.46
CA ARG A 80 -24.55 -11.76 -0.13
C ARG A 80 -25.61 -11.97 -1.22
N PRO A 81 -26.72 -12.68 -0.93
CA PRO A 81 -27.77 -12.94 -1.93
C PRO A 81 -28.64 -11.72 -2.23
N ASP A 82 -28.63 -10.69 -1.37
CA ASP A 82 -29.40 -9.45 -1.50
C ASP A 82 -28.50 -8.28 -1.94
N GLU A 83 -28.97 -7.47 -2.88
CA GLU A 83 -28.26 -6.29 -3.41
C GLU A 83 -27.96 -5.23 -2.34
N GLY A 84 -28.86 -5.02 -1.37
CA GLY A 84 -28.68 -4.10 -0.24
C GLY A 84 -27.61 -4.57 0.75
N ASP A 85 -27.42 -5.88 0.87
CA ASP A 85 -26.40 -6.48 1.72
C ASP A 85 -25.01 -6.44 1.06
N ASN A 86 -24.96 -6.69 -0.25
CA ASN A 86 -23.80 -6.42 -1.10
C ASN A 86 -23.36 -4.95 -0.95
N TYR A 87 -24.31 -4.03 -1.05
CA TYR A 87 -24.09 -2.60 -0.95
C TYR A 87 -23.45 -2.20 0.39
N LYS A 88 -24.00 -2.65 1.52
CA LYS A 88 -23.43 -2.37 2.85
C LYS A 88 -22.02 -2.95 3.00
N CYS A 89 -21.77 -4.15 2.47
CA CYS A 89 -20.45 -4.78 2.51
C CYS A 89 -19.40 -3.96 1.74
N ILE A 90 -19.76 -3.54 0.53
CA ILE A 90 -18.93 -2.70 -0.34
C ILE A 90 -18.66 -1.33 0.28
N GLN A 91 -19.67 -0.67 0.86
CA GLN A 91 -19.46 0.62 1.54
C GLN A 91 -18.51 0.51 2.72
N LYS A 92 -18.59 -0.58 3.50
CA LYS A 92 -17.65 -0.85 4.59
C LYS A 92 -16.24 -1.04 4.04
N LEU A 93 -16.08 -1.81 2.97
CA LEU A 93 -14.78 -2.02 2.32
C LEU A 93 -14.17 -0.69 1.84
N GLU A 94 -14.95 0.16 1.17
CA GLU A 94 -14.51 1.48 0.72
C GLU A 94 -14.01 2.34 1.89
N LYS A 95 -14.72 2.30 3.04
CA LYS A 95 -14.31 3.03 4.25
C LYS A 95 -13.01 2.48 4.84
N ASP A 96 -12.88 1.17 4.95
CA ASP A 96 -11.67 0.50 5.46
C ASP A 96 -10.46 0.86 4.58
N LEU A 97 -10.64 0.83 3.26
CA LEU A 97 -9.59 1.14 2.27
C LEU A 97 -9.13 2.60 2.35
N LYS A 98 -10.05 3.55 2.54
CA LYS A 98 -9.72 4.98 2.77
C LYS A 98 -8.96 5.20 4.07
N ILE A 99 -9.28 4.45 5.13
CA ILE A 99 -8.56 4.54 6.41
C ILE A 99 -7.13 4.02 6.24
N GLU A 100 -6.93 2.89 5.56
CA GLU A 100 -5.59 2.38 5.29
C GLU A 100 -4.79 3.30 4.39
N ALA A 101 -5.39 3.87 3.33
CA ALA A 101 -4.73 4.83 2.46
C ALA A 101 -4.19 6.04 3.25
N LYS A 102 -4.96 6.55 4.22
CA LYS A 102 -4.56 7.65 5.11
C LYS A 102 -3.40 7.33 6.05
N LYS A 103 -3.15 6.04 6.35
CA LYS A 103 -1.98 5.65 7.16
C LYS A 103 -0.68 5.71 6.36
N ILE A 104 -0.79 5.67 5.03
CA ILE A 104 0.33 5.71 4.08
C ILE A 104 0.64 7.15 3.67
N THR A 105 -0.38 8.03 3.65
CA THR A 105 -0.18 9.44 3.38
C THR A 105 0.44 10.14 4.60
N PRO A 106 1.59 10.81 4.47
CA PRO A 106 2.12 11.65 5.54
C PRO A 106 1.09 12.72 5.92
N LYS A 107 1.01 13.05 7.21
CA LYS A 107 0.34 14.29 7.63
C LYS A 107 1.27 15.43 7.24
N GLU A 108 0.74 16.36 6.45
CA GLU A 108 1.38 17.67 6.18
C GLU A 108 1.65 18.44 7.49
#